data_AF-A0A2E8K1V3-F1
#
_entry.id   AF-A0A2E8K1V3-F1
#
_cell.length_a   1.000
_cell.length_b   1.000
_cell.length_c   1.000
_cell.angle_alpha   90.00
_cell.angle_beta   90.00
_cell.angle_gamma   90.00
#
_symmetry.space_group_name_H-M   'P 1'
#
loop_
_entity.id
_entity.type
_entity.pdbx_description
1 polymer ?
#
loop_
_entity_poly.entity_id
_entity_poly.type
_entity_poly.pdbx_seq_one_letter_code
_entity_poly.pdbx_strand_id
1 'polypeptide(L)'
;MTTPAEPTTETSSGHRYDAGLANRIECHWQAAWERDDVDRTLGPGDPGFDPTRPKFYCLDMFPYPSGAGLHVGHPEGYTASDIISRQRRMRGFNVLHPMGFDAFGLPAEQYAVQTGVHPRETTVSAIENFRRQLKRFGFGYDWSREFATIDPDYYRWTQWIWLKAYDSWFDPRLQQARPIAELVEGLDSGSTHIEDDDGNRIDWGSLDAAARRQAIDDRRLAYLGEQTVNWCPRLGTVLANEEVIDGRSERGGHPVVRKPLRQWMFRITDYAQRLLDDLQLIDWPESTRTQQREWIGRSEGASIRFPIEGSDESLEVFTTRPDTIFGATYMVVAPEHPLVDAVIADGGDP
;
A
#
# COMPACT_ATOMS: atom_id res chain seq x y z
N MET A 1 14.29 -65.24 15.23
CA MET A 1 12.83 -65.04 15.12
C MET A 1 12.39 -64.28 16.36
N THR A 2 12.33 -62.96 16.26
CA THR A 2 11.84 -62.07 17.32
C THR A 2 10.42 -61.68 16.96
N THR A 3 9.47 -62.16 17.75
CA THR A 3 8.04 -61.86 17.64
C THR A 3 7.82 -60.35 17.82
N PRO A 4 6.98 -59.67 17.02
CA PRO A 4 6.61 -58.29 17.28
C PRO A 4 5.80 -58.22 18.58
N ALA A 5 6.17 -57.32 19.48
CA ALA A 5 5.37 -57.03 20.67
C ALA A 5 4.02 -56.44 20.25
N GLU A 6 2.93 -56.96 20.81
CA GLU A 6 1.59 -56.38 20.68
C GLU A 6 1.57 -54.96 21.25
N PRO A 7 0.86 -54.01 20.60
CA PRO A 7 0.71 -52.67 21.14
C PRO A 7 -0.13 -52.75 22.42
N THR A 8 0.51 -52.44 23.55
CA THR A 8 -0.18 -52.24 24.82
C THR A 8 -1.15 -51.07 24.68
N THR A 9 -2.45 -51.36 24.69
CA THR A 9 -3.50 -50.36 24.90
C THR A 9 -3.35 -49.78 26.31
N GLU A 10 -2.56 -48.72 26.45
CA GLU A 10 -2.64 -47.84 27.60
C GLU A 10 -4.06 -47.24 27.62
N THR A 11 -4.90 -47.71 28.55
CA THR A 11 -6.13 -47.01 28.93
C THR A 11 -5.73 -45.66 29.49
N SER A 12 -5.72 -44.63 28.64
CA SER A 12 -5.52 -43.26 29.09
C SER A 12 -6.61 -42.93 30.10
N SER A 13 -6.23 -42.39 31.26
CA SER A 13 -7.20 -41.93 32.24
C SER A 13 -8.10 -40.89 31.58
N GLY A 14 -9.42 -41.00 31.73
CA GLY A 14 -10.41 -40.10 31.10
C GLY A 14 -10.32 -38.62 31.51
N HIS A 15 -9.27 -38.24 32.24
CA HIS A 15 -8.98 -36.91 32.76
C HIS A 15 -7.69 -36.29 32.16
N ARG A 16 -6.95 -37.00 31.31
CA ARG A 16 -5.74 -36.46 30.66
C ARG A 16 -6.13 -35.57 29.48
N TYR A 17 -5.59 -34.36 29.45
CA TYR A 17 -5.64 -33.50 28.26
C TYR A 17 -4.61 -33.98 27.24
N ASP A 18 -5.08 -34.76 26.28
CA ASP A 18 -4.32 -35.21 25.10
C ASP A 18 -4.82 -34.53 23.82
N ALA A 19 -4.14 -34.77 22.69
CA ALA A 19 -4.51 -34.17 21.41
C ALA A 19 -5.93 -34.55 20.95
N GLY A 20 -6.40 -35.76 21.31
CA GLY A 20 -7.74 -36.23 20.98
C GLY A 20 -8.81 -35.49 21.78
N LEU A 21 -8.61 -35.31 23.08
CA LEU A 21 -9.49 -34.52 23.95
C LEU A 21 -9.44 -33.03 23.57
N ALA A 22 -8.26 -32.47 23.31
CA ALA A 22 -8.08 -31.11 22.81
C ALA A 22 -8.93 -30.87 21.57
N ASN A 23 -8.78 -31.72 20.55
CA ASN A 23 -9.53 -31.61 19.30
C ASN A 23 -11.05 -31.66 19.53
N ARG A 24 -11.54 -32.53 20.42
CA ARG A 24 -12.98 -32.58 20.76
C ARG A 24 -13.47 -31.30 21.43
N ILE A 25 -12.72 -30.79 22.41
CA ILE A 25 -13.07 -29.57 23.16
C ILE A 25 -13.06 -28.36 22.22
N GLU A 26 -12.01 -28.20 21.42
CA GLU A 26 -11.88 -27.10 20.46
C GLU A 26 -12.99 -27.11 19.43
N CYS A 27 -13.24 -28.25 18.76
CA CYS A 27 -14.32 -28.36 17.78
C CYS A 27 -15.69 -28.05 18.40
N HIS A 28 -15.94 -28.50 19.63
CA HIS A 28 -17.18 -28.23 20.33
C HIS A 28 -17.40 -26.73 20.57
N TRP A 29 -16.40 -26.03 21.13
CA TRP A 29 -16.53 -24.61 21.42
C TRP A 29 -16.54 -23.74 20.18
N GLN A 30 -15.72 -24.05 19.17
CA GLN A 30 -15.73 -23.37 17.88
C GLN A 30 -17.13 -23.44 17.23
N ALA A 31 -17.74 -24.63 17.21
CA ALA A 31 -19.09 -24.82 16.68
C ALA A 31 -20.16 -24.09 17.51
N ALA A 32 -20.02 -24.06 18.85
CA ALA A 32 -20.95 -23.32 19.70
C ALA A 32 -20.87 -21.80 19.47
N TRP A 33 -19.66 -21.24 19.39
CA TRP A 33 -19.43 -19.82 19.12
C TRP A 33 -19.94 -19.38 17.74
N GLU A 34 -19.74 -20.20 16.72
CA GLU A 34 -20.26 -19.94 15.37
C GLU A 34 -21.79 -20.03 15.32
N ARG A 35 -22.39 -21.04 15.96
CA ARG A 35 -23.86 -21.16 16.04
C ARG A 35 -24.50 -19.96 16.74
N ASP A 36 -23.84 -19.46 17.79
CA ASP A 36 -24.38 -18.40 18.64
C ASP A 36 -23.93 -16.99 18.18
N ASP A 37 -23.24 -16.87 17.04
CA ASP A 37 -22.75 -15.60 16.45
C ASP A 37 -21.96 -14.73 17.44
N VAL A 38 -21.21 -15.33 18.38
CA VAL A 38 -20.62 -14.60 19.52
C VAL A 38 -19.57 -13.56 19.13
N ASP A 39 -18.99 -13.72 17.94
CA ASP A 39 -17.97 -12.84 17.39
C ASP A 39 -18.53 -11.76 16.47
N ARG A 40 -19.82 -11.84 16.11
CA ARG A 40 -20.49 -10.88 15.22
C ARG A 40 -20.56 -9.50 15.86
N THR A 41 -20.20 -8.47 15.09
CA THR A 41 -20.25 -7.08 15.54
C THR A 41 -21.54 -6.41 15.10
N LEU A 42 -22.39 -6.08 16.08
CA LEU A 42 -23.58 -5.25 15.85
C LEU A 42 -23.18 -3.80 15.55
N GLY A 43 -23.86 -3.18 14.60
CA GLY A 43 -23.71 -1.78 14.22
C GLY A 43 -24.93 -0.93 14.58
N PRO A 44 -24.84 0.40 14.39
CA PRO A 44 -25.98 1.30 14.55
C PRO A 44 -27.17 0.84 13.69
N GLY A 45 -28.32 0.63 14.34
CA GLY A 45 -29.56 0.15 13.71
C GLY A 45 -29.82 -1.35 13.86
N ASP A 46 -28.82 -2.14 14.26
CA ASP A 46 -29.03 -3.56 14.52
C ASP A 46 -29.80 -3.79 15.83
N PRO A 47 -30.73 -4.77 15.88
CA PRO A 47 -31.36 -5.17 17.13
C PRO A 47 -30.32 -5.59 18.17
N GLY A 48 -30.36 -4.99 19.36
CA GLY A 48 -29.43 -5.28 20.45
C GLY A 48 -28.12 -4.49 20.43
N PHE A 49 -27.92 -3.58 19.45
CA PHE A 49 -26.82 -2.64 19.50
C PHE A 49 -27.00 -1.62 20.64
N ASP A 50 -26.00 -1.55 21.50
CA ASP A 50 -25.94 -0.59 22.61
C ASP A 50 -24.92 0.52 22.29
N PRO A 51 -25.37 1.73 21.93
CA PRO A 51 -24.47 2.84 21.57
C PRO A 51 -23.71 3.41 22.78
N THR A 52 -24.09 3.06 24.01
CA THR A 52 -23.40 3.54 25.22
C THR A 52 -22.12 2.77 25.51
N ARG A 53 -21.95 1.59 24.90
CA ARG A 53 -20.73 0.79 25.02
C ARG A 53 -19.58 1.40 24.22
N PRO A 54 -18.36 1.43 24.77
CA PRO A 54 -17.20 1.93 24.05
C PRO A 54 -16.89 1.06 22.83
N LYS A 55 -16.59 1.69 21.70
CA LYS A 55 -16.14 0.98 20.48
C LYS A 55 -14.69 0.53 20.60
N PHE A 56 -14.37 -0.61 20.00
CA PHE A 56 -12.99 -1.07 19.82
C PHE A 56 -12.87 -1.73 18.45
N TYR A 57 -11.92 -1.30 17.63
CA TYR A 57 -11.65 -1.89 16.34
C TYR A 57 -10.23 -2.46 16.37
N CYS A 58 -10.12 -3.78 16.32
CA CYS A 58 -8.86 -4.51 16.18
C CYS A 58 -8.76 -5.05 14.76
N LEU A 59 -7.64 -4.79 14.09
CA LEU A 59 -7.42 -5.18 12.72
C LEU A 59 -6.05 -5.84 12.59
N ASP A 60 -6.04 -7.02 11.99
CA ASP A 60 -4.83 -7.67 11.53
C ASP A 60 -4.48 -7.22 10.10
N MET A 61 -3.19 -7.27 9.75
CA MET A 61 -2.81 -7.28 8.35
C MET A 61 -3.32 -8.59 7.74
N PHE A 62 -4.38 -8.47 6.96
CA PHE A 62 -5.09 -9.59 6.34
C PHE A 62 -4.21 -10.28 5.29
N PRO A 63 -4.27 -11.61 5.18
CA PRO A 63 -3.23 -12.38 4.48
C PRO A 63 -3.39 -12.33 2.96
N TYR A 64 -2.27 -12.47 2.27
CA TYR A 64 -2.25 -12.88 0.87
C TYR A 64 -2.65 -14.37 0.78
N PRO A 65 -3.73 -14.75 0.08
CA PRO A 65 -4.12 -16.14 -0.12
C PRO A 65 -3.23 -16.79 -1.18
N SER A 66 -1.94 -16.89 -0.88
CA SER A 66 -0.91 -17.46 -1.74
C SER A 66 -0.37 -18.77 -1.13
N GLY A 67 -0.10 -19.77 -1.96
CA GLY A 67 0.54 -21.02 -1.54
C GLY A 67 -0.39 -22.04 -0.86
N ALA A 68 0.16 -22.84 0.07
CA ALA A 68 -0.48 -24.03 0.62
C ALA A 68 -1.37 -23.80 1.88
N GLY A 69 -1.49 -22.55 2.35
CA GLY A 69 -2.20 -22.19 3.58
C GLY A 69 -1.39 -21.28 4.50
N LEU A 70 -1.90 -21.06 5.72
CA LEU A 70 -1.23 -20.31 6.77
C LEU A 70 0.11 -20.95 7.15
N HIS A 71 1.19 -20.18 7.13
CA HIS A 71 2.44 -20.50 7.84
C HIS A 71 2.40 -20.02 9.30
N VAL A 72 3.34 -20.50 10.13
CA VAL A 72 3.38 -20.27 11.59
C VAL A 72 3.43 -18.80 12.00
N GLY A 73 3.99 -17.93 11.16
CA GLY A 73 4.01 -16.48 11.41
C GLY A 73 2.64 -15.81 11.42
N HIS A 74 1.63 -16.33 10.70
CA HIS A 74 0.29 -15.75 10.73
C HIS A 74 -0.38 -15.85 12.10
N PRO A 75 -0.52 -17.06 12.71
CA PRO A 75 -1.17 -17.18 14.01
C PRO A 75 -0.39 -16.49 15.13
N GLU A 76 0.91 -16.23 14.99
CA GLU A 76 1.67 -15.47 15.99
C GLU A 76 1.06 -14.08 16.21
N GLY A 77 0.88 -13.30 15.13
CA GLY A 77 0.23 -11.99 15.19
C GLY A 77 -1.26 -12.08 15.53
N TYR A 78 -1.99 -12.97 14.85
CA TYR A 78 -3.44 -13.09 14.97
C TYR A 78 -3.90 -13.58 16.36
N THR A 79 -3.05 -14.31 17.08
CA THR A 79 -3.33 -14.70 18.47
C THR A 79 -3.35 -13.48 19.39
N ALA A 80 -2.45 -12.51 19.18
CA ALA A 80 -2.40 -11.31 20.02
C ALA A 80 -3.63 -10.42 19.84
N SER A 81 -4.07 -10.20 18.60
CA SER A 81 -5.29 -9.45 18.27
C SER A 81 -6.55 -10.16 18.77
N ASP A 82 -6.63 -11.49 18.66
CA ASP A 82 -7.75 -12.28 19.20
C ASP A 82 -7.84 -12.17 20.74
N ILE A 83 -6.73 -12.31 21.45
CA ILE A 83 -6.68 -12.17 22.92
C ILE A 83 -7.22 -10.80 23.35
N ILE A 84 -6.76 -9.73 22.70
CA ILE A 84 -7.19 -8.36 23.03
C ILE A 84 -8.67 -8.18 22.69
N SER A 85 -9.11 -8.65 21.52
CA SER A 85 -10.50 -8.52 21.06
C SER A 85 -11.47 -9.25 22.01
N ARG A 86 -11.15 -10.48 22.42
CA ARG A 86 -11.93 -11.24 23.40
C ARG A 86 -11.98 -10.54 24.75
N GLN A 87 -10.83 -10.07 25.25
CA GLN A 87 -10.76 -9.33 26.51
C GLN A 87 -11.65 -8.06 26.47
N ARG A 88 -11.61 -7.30 25.36
CA ARG A 88 -12.42 -6.09 25.19
C ARG A 88 -13.91 -6.41 25.13
N ARG A 89 -14.29 -7.48 24.41
CA ARG A 89 -15.70 -7.93 24.36
C ARG A 89 -16.21 -8.32 25.75
N MET A 90 -15.43 -9.08 26.52
CA MET A 90 -15.74 -9.46 27.90
C MET A 90 -15.83 -8.25 28.86
N ARG A 91 -15.15 -7.14 28.54
CA ARG A 91 -15.24 -5.87 29.28
C ARG A 91 -16.39 -4.98 28.81
N GLY A 92 -17.28 -5.47 27.94
CA GLY A 92 -18.47 -4.75 27.49
C GLY A 92 -18.24 -3.76 26.35
N PHE A 93 -17.14 -3.88 25.59
CA PHE A 93 -16.91 -3.06 24.40
C PHE A 93 -17.71 -3.58 23.20
N ASN A 94 -18.11 -2.67 22.30
CA ASN A 94 -18.52 -3.01 20.95
C ASN A 94 -17.27 -3.27 20.10
N VAL A 95 -16.89 -4.54 19.99
CA VAL A 95 -15.66 -4.98 19.32
C VAL A 95 -15.94 -5.31 17.85
N LEU A 96 -15.22 -4.65 16.94
CA LEU A 96 -15.04 -5.07 15.56
C LEU A 96 -13.68 -5.76 15.42
N HIS A 97 -13.69 -7.04 15.06
CA HIS A 97 -12.50 -7.83 14.76
C HIS A 97 -12.75 -8.59 13.45
N PRO A 98 -12.51 -7.97 12.29
CA PRO A 98 -12.83 -8.55 10.99
C PRO A 98 -11.62 -9.30 10.42
N MET A 99 -11.88 -10.08 9.38
CA MET A 99 -10.85 -10.68 8.53
C MET A 99 -11.21 -10.50 7.07
N GLY A 100 -10.22 -10.46 6.19
CA GLY A 100 -10.40 -10.43 4.74
C GLY A 100 -9.24 -11.13 4.04
N PHE A 101 -9.16 -11.01 2.73
CA PHE A 101 -8.10 -11.63 1.93
C PHE A 101 -7.54 -10.68 0.88
N ASP A 102 -6.23 -10.46 0.89
CA ASP A 102 -5.55 -9.63 -0.10
C ASP A 102 -5.21 -10.46 -1.34
N ALA A 103 -6.23 -10.60 -2.18
CA ALA A 103 -6.36 -11.64 -3.17
C ALA A 103 -5.91 -11.25 -4.59
N PHE A 104 -5.57 -9.97 -4.82
CA PHE A 104 -5.05 -9.47 -6.09
C PHE A 104 -3.51 -9.44 -6.13
N GLY A 105 -2.97 -9.16 -7.31
CA GLY A 105 -1.56 -8.86 -7.50
C GLY A 105 -0.67 -10.07 -7.80
N LEU A 106 0.63 -9.79 -7.86
CA LEU A 106 1.70 -10.72 -8.22
C LEU A 106 1.70 -12.07 -7.47
N PRO A 107 1.43 -12.16 -6.14
CA PRO A 107 1.40 -13.48 -5.47
C PRO A 107 0.47 -14.48 -6.13
N ALA A 108 -0.78 -14.07 -6.38
CA ALA A 108 -1.81 -14.94 -6.92
C ALA A 108 -1.53 -15.28 -8.39
N GLU A 109 -1.09 -14.30 -9.18
CA GLU A 109 -0.73 -14.53 -10.59
C GLU A 109 0.48 -15.45 -10.75
N GLN A 110 1.55 -15.26 -9.96
CA GLN A 110 2.73 -16.12 -10.08
C GLN A 110 2.42 -17.57 -9.74
N TYR A 111 1.59 -17.80 -8.72
CA TYR A 111 1.14 -19.15 -8.36
C TYR A 111 0.32 -19.78 -9.49
N ALA A 112 -0.59 -19.01 -10.10
CA ALA A 112 -1.37 -19.45 -11.25
C ALA A 112 -0.48 -19.81 -12.46
N VAL A 113 0.53 -18.99 -12.77
CA VAL A 113 1.51 -19.26 -13.84
C VAL A 113 2.32 -20.53 -13.58
N GLN A 114 2.74 -20.76 -12.33
CA GLN A 114 3.51 -21.96 -11.96
C GLN A 114 2.68 -23.26 -12.04
N THR A 115 1.39 -23.18 -11.69
CA THR A 115 0.50 -24.35 -11.61
C THR A 115 -0.29 -24.59 -12.89
N GLY A 116 -0.38 -23.60 -13.78
CA GLY A 116 -1.19 -23.65 -15.00
C GLY A 116 -2.70 -23.55 -14.75
N VAL A 117 -3.11 -23.21 -13.52
CA VAL A 117 -4.53 -23.07 -13.12
C VAL A 117 -4.92 -21.60 -13.17
N HIS A 118 -6.17 -21.30 -13.52
CA HIS A 118 -6.65 -19.92 -13.58
C HIS A 118 -6.56 -19.22 -12.20
N PRO A 119 -6.01 -17.98 -12.10
CA PRO A 119 -5.77 -17.31 -10.81
C PRO A 119 -6.99 -17.25 -9.89
N ARG A 120 -8.18 -17.01 -10.47
CA ARG A 120 -9.43 -16.99 -9.69
C ARG A 120 -9.69 -18.31 -8.96
N GLU A 121 -9.45 -19.45 -9.60
CA GLU A 121 -9.72 -20.76 -9.01
C GLU A 121 -8.74 -21.06 -7.88
N THR A 122 -7.44 -20.80 -8.10
CA THR A 122 -6.42 -20.98 -7.08
C THR A 122 -6.65 -20.07 -5.88
N THR A 123 -7.01 -18.82 -6.12
CA THR A 123 -7.23 -17.84 -5.05
C THR A 123 -8.47 -18.17 -4.23
N VAL A 124 -9.58 -18.57 -4.85
CA VAL A 124 -10.79 -18.99 -4.10
C VAL A 124 -10.50 -20.24 -3.25
N SER A 125 -9.82 -21.24 -3.81
CA SER A 125 -9.43 -22.43 -3.04
C SER A 125 -8.48 -22.11 -1.89
N ALA A 126 -7.53 -21.19 -2.10
CA ALA A 126 -6.64 -20.70 -1.04
C ALA A 126 -7.43 -19.96 0.06
N ILE A 127 -8.36 -19.07 -0.29
CA ILE A 127 -9.23 -18.38 0.67
C ILE A 127 -10.02 -19.38 1.53
N GLU A 128 -10.63 -20.39 0.92
CA GLU A 128 -11.37 -21.44 1.66
C GLU A 128 -10.45 -22.22 2.61
N ASN A 129 -9.23 -22.54 2.17
CA ASN A 129 -8.23 -23.21 2.98
C ASN A 129 -7.79 -22.35 4.18
N PHE A 130 -7.48 -21.08 3.95
CA PHE A 130 -7.12 -20.13 5.01
C PHE A 130 -8.28 -19.95 5.99
N ARG A 131 -9.51 -19.73 5.52
CA ARG A 131 -10.71 -19.62 6.35
C ARG A 131 -10.86 -20.85 7.25
N ARG A 132 -10.71 -22.06 6.70
CA ARG A 132 -10.77 -23.31 7.47
C ARG A 132 -9.69 -23.35 8.56
N GLN A 133 -8.45 -22.97 8.23
CA GLN A 133 -7.34 -22.98 9.18
C GLN A 133 -7.52 -21.93 10.28
N LEU A 134 -7.92 -20.69 9.95
CA LEU A 134 -8.20 -19.62 10.91
C LEU A 134 -9.33 -20.01 11.88
N LYS A 135 -10.42 -20.59 11.35
CA LYS A 135 -11.50 -21.12 12.20
C LYS A 135 -11.01 -22.26 13.10
N ARG A 136 -10.08 -23.09 12.61
CA ARG A 136 -9.50 -24.19 13.40
C ARG A 136 -8.59 -23.69 14.53
N PHE A 137 -7.91 -22.56 14.36
CA PHE A 137 -7.22 -21.86 15.46
C PHE A 137 -8.21 -21.30 16.51
N GLY A 138 -9.49 -21.14 16.14
CA GLY A 138 -10.51 -20.59 17.02
C GLY A 138 -10.44 -19.07 17.15
N PHE A 139 -9.86 -18.36 16.17
CA PHE A 139 -9.86 -16.90 16.17
C PHE A 139 -11.28 -16.36 16.01
N GLY A 140 -11.63 -15.41 16.89
CA GLY A 140 -12.96 -14.82 16.99
C GLY A 140 -13.14 -13.63 16.04
N TYR A 141 -13.18 -13.93 14.75
CA TYR A 141 -13.45 -12.94 13.70
C TYR A 141 -14.95 -12.80 13.41
N ASP A 142 -15.38 -11.59 13.07
CA ASP A 142 -16.69 -11.32 12.49
C ASP A 142 -16.69 -11.71 11.00
N TRP A 143 -16.95 -12.99 10.73
CA TRP A 143 -17.04 -13.54 9.37
C TRP A 143 -18.18 -12.95 8.53
N SER A 144 -19.16 -12.26 9.14
CA SER A 144 -20.21 -11.56 8.38
C SER A 144 -19.70 -10.33 7.65
N ARG A 145 -18.49 -9.86 7.98
CA ARG A 145 -17.79 -8.72 7.37
C ARG A 145 -16.57 -9.15 6.56
N GLU A 146 -16.48 -10.44 6.23
CA GLU A 146 -15.42 -10.96 5.38
C GLU A 146 -15.49 -10.35 3.97
N PHE A 147 -14.34 -10.06 3.38
CA PHE A 147 -14.21 -9.65 1.99
C PHE A 147 -12.93 -10.22 1.36
N ALA A 148 -12.91 -10.38 0.04
CA ALA A 148 -11.69 -10.59 -0.72
C ALA A 148 -11.49 -9.44 -1.71
N THR A 149 -10.25 -8.96 -1.87
CA THR A 149 -9.97 -7.81 -2.75
C THR A 149 -10.27 -8.09 -4.22
N ILE A 150 -10.37 -9.37 -4.62
CA ILE A 150 -10.76 -9.83 -5.96
C ILE A 150 -12.27 -9.72 -6.26
N ASP A 151 -13.10 -9.50 -5.24
CA ASP A 151 -14.55 -9.48 -5.44
C ASP A 151 -15.00 -8.18 -6.14
N PRO A 152 -15.88 -8.26 -7.16
CA PRO A 152 -16.40 -7.06 -7.84
C PRO A 152 -17.08 -6.06 -6.91
N ASP A 153 -17.75 -6.54 -5.86
CA ASP A 153 -18.38 -5.69 -4.86
C ASP A 153 -17.37 -4.93 -3.99
N TYR A 154 -16.11 -5.40 -3.94
CA TYR A 154 -14.99 -4.73 -3.30
C TYR A 154 -14.27 -3.79 -4.27
N TYR A 155 -13.66 -4.31 -5.36
CA TYR A 155 -12.76 -3.51 -6.18
C TYR A 155 -13.46 -2.39 -6.98
N ARG A 156 -14.78 -2.43 -7.14
CA ARG A 156 -15.55 -1.29 -7.66
C ARG A 156 -15.31 -0.02 -6.85
N TRP A 157 -15.06 -0.15 -5.55
CA TRP A 157 -14.74 0.98 -4.68
C TRP A 157 -13.30 1.44 -4.88
N THR A 158 -12.37 0.55 -5.18
CA THR A 158 -11.01 0.92 -5.60
C THR A 158 -11.05 1.74 -6.90
N GLN A 159 -11.85 1.32 -7.88
CA GLN A 159 -12.09 2.09 -9.12
C GLN A 159 -12.72 3.46 -8.81
N TRP A 160 -13.68 3.51 -7.90
CA TRP A 160 -14.32 4.75 -7.50
C TRP A 160 -13.36 5.70 -6.76
N ILE A 161 -12.52 5.20 -5.85
CA ILE A 161 -11.47 5.99 -5.16
C ILE A 161 -10.49 6.56 -6.20
N TRP A 162 -10.10 5.75 -7.18
CA TRP A 162 -9.25 6.22 -8.27
C TRP A 162 -9.91 7.37 -9.04
N LEU A 163 -11.20 7.27 -9.37
CA LEU A 163 -11.94 8.36 -10.03
C LEU A 163 -11.99 9.61 -9.13
N LYS A 164 -12.17 9.44 -7.82
CA LYS A 164 -12.12 10.56 -6.87
C LYS A 164 -10.76 11.24 -6.83
N ALA A 165 -9.68 10.48 -6.84
CA ALA A 165 -8.33 11.04 -6.91
C ALA A 165 -8.05 11.69 -8.27
N TYR A 166 -8.50 11.10 -9.37
CA TYR A 166 -8.40 11.68 -10.71
C TYR A 166 -9.11 13.03 -10.77
N ASP A 167 -10.31 13.13 -10.20
CA ASP A 167 -11.11 14.37 -10.16
C ASP A 167 -10.78 15.30 -8.98
N SER A 168 -9.62 15.12 -8.34
CA SER A 168 -9.14 15.98 -7.25
C SER A 168 -7.73 16.50 -7.52
N TRP A 169 -7.39 17.63 -6.91
CA TRP A 169 -6.04 18.20 -6.82
C TRP A 169 -5.69 18.49 -5.36
N PHE A 170 -4.41 18.64 -5.03
CA PHE A 170 -3.99 19.08 -3.70
C PHE A 170 -3.97 20.60 -3.61
N ASP A 171 -4.76 21.19 -2.71
CA ASP A 171 -4.69 22.63 -2.42
C ASP A 171 -3.64 22.89 -1.34
N PRO A 172 -2.45 23.44 -1.67
CA PRO A 172 -1.39 23.64 -0.70
C PRO A 172 -1.76 24.69 0.36
N ARG A 173 -2.73 25.58 0.10
CA ARG A 173 -3.18 26.57 1.09
C ARG A 173 -4.01 25.94 2.21
N LEU A 174 -4.80 24.94 1.85
CA LEU A 174 -5.68 24.23 2.78
C LEU A 174 -5.11 22.88 3.24
N GLN A 175 -4.00 22.45 2.64
CA GLN A 175 -3.32 21.20 2.94
C GLN A 175 -4.26 19.99 2.77
N GLN A 176 -5.09 19.96 1.72
CA GLN A 176 -6.04 18.87 1.48
C GLN A 176 -6.44 18.71 0.01
N ALA A 177 -6.99 17.55 -0.34
CA ALA A 177 -7.63 17.32 -1.63
C ALA A 177 -8.84 18.24 -1.82
N ARG A 178 -8.97 18.82 -3.02
CA ARG A 178 -10.14 19.59 -3.47
C ARG A 178 -10.58 19.11 -4.85
N PRO A 179 -11.87 19.22 -5.20
CA PRO A 179 -12.34 18.89 -6.55
C PRO A 179 -11.66 19.72 -7.64
N ILE A 180 -11.32 19.08 -8.76
CA ILE A 180 -10.77 19.76 -9.95
C ILE A 180 -11.75 20.82 -10.50
N ALA A 181 -13.05 20.57 -10.39
CA ALA A 181 -14.07 21.53 -10.83
C ALA A 181 -13.93 22.90 -10.14
N GLU A 182 -13.57 22.91 -8.85
CA GLU A 182 -13.36 24.15 -8.09
C GLU A 182 -12.07 24.86 -8.51
N LEU A 183 -11.03 24.12 -8.91
CA LEU A 183 -9.81 24.71 -9.49
C LEU A 183 -10.14 25.42 -10.81
N VAL A 184 -10.89 24.77 -11.70
CA VAL A 184 -11.27 25.33 -13.00
C VAL A 184 -12.13 26.59 -12.80
N GLU A 185 -13.16 26.54 -11.95
CA GLU A 185 -13.98 27.72 -11.63
C GLU A 185 -13.14 28.86 -11.03
N GLY A 186 -12.19 28.52 -10.16
CA GLY A 186 -11.25 29.48 -9.59
C GLY A 186 -10.37 30.15 -10.65
N LEU A 187 -9.92 29.39 -11.64
CA LEU A 187 -9.07 29.88 -12.74
C LEU A 187 -9.85 30.73 -13.73
N ASP A 188 -11.07 30.30 -14.09
CA ASP A 188 -11.96 31.04 -14.99
C ASP A 188 -12.43 32.36 -14.38
N SER A 189 -12.67 32.39 -13.06
CA SER A 189 -13.03 33.62 -12.33
C SER A 189 -11.84 34.51 -11.99
N GLY A 190 -10.61 34.00 -12.09
CA GLY A 190 -9.39 34.68 -11.65
C GLY A 190 -9.20 34.75 -10.13
N SER A 191 -10.01 34.04 -9.34
CA SER A 191 -9.88 33.95 -7.88
C SER A 191 -8.74 33.04 -7.42
N THR A 192 -8.26 32.16 -8.30
CA THR A 192 -7.03 31.39 -8.11
C THR A 192 -6.11 31.54 -9.31
N HIS A 193 -4.85 31.16 -9.14
CA HIS A 193 -3.89 31.05 -10.22
C HIS A 193 -3.12 29.74 -10.07
N ILE A 194 -2.39 29.39 -11.12
CA ILE A 194 -1.49 28.26 -11.15
C ILE A 194 -0.12 28.74 -11.64
N GLU A 195 0.92 28.07 -11.18
CA GLU A 195 2.32 28.38 -11.49
C GLU A 195 2.95 27.23 -12.28
N ASP A 196 3.92 27.53 -13.13
CA ASP A 196 4.79 26.52 -13.75
C ASP A 196 5.87 26.02 -12.76
N ASP A 197 6.74 25.14 -13.22
CA ASP A 197 7.79 24.53 -12.40
C ASP A 197 8.83 25.56 -11.91
N ASP A 198 8.92 26.71 -12.58
CA ASP A 198 9.79 27.85 -12.21
C ASP A 198 9.09 28.81 -11.22
N GLY A 199 7.85 28.53 -10.82
CA GLY A 199 7.04 29.40 -9.97
C GLY A 199 6.47 30.61 -10.71
N ASN A 200 6.55 30.67 -12.03
CA ASN A 200 5.94 31.74 -12.80
C ASN A 200 4.45 31.48 -12.97
N ARG A 201 3.65 32.53 -12.78
CA ARG A 201 2.21 32.45 -12.99
C ARG A 201 1.88 32.14 -14.45
N ILE A 202 1.11 31.08 -14.67
CA ILE A 202 0.57 30.73 -15.98
C ILE A 202 -0.64 31.62 -16.27
N ASP A 203 -0.65 32.25 -17.44
CA ASP A 203 -1.80 33.01 -17.93
C ASP A 203 -2.89 32.09 -18.48
N TRP A 204 -3.79 31.65 -17.60
CA TRP A 204 -4.92 30.78 -17.94
C TRP A 204 -5.78 31.31 -19.08
N GLY A 205 -5.92 32.63 -19.20
CA GLY A 205 -6.77 33.27 -20.20
C GLY A 205 -6.28 33.09 -21.63
N SER A 206 -4.95 33.03 -21.83
CA SER A 206 -4.32 32.87 -23.13
C SER A 206 -4.14 31.41 -23.57
N LEU A 207 -4.33 30.45 -22.67
CA LEU A 207 -4.23 29.02 -23.00
C LEU A 207 -5.39 28.56 -23.88
N ASP A 208 -5.06 27.77 -24.90
CA ASP A 208 -6.05 27.02 -25.67
C ASP A 208 -6.63 25.83 -24.87
N ALA A 209 -7.63 25.15 -25.44
CA ALA A 209 -8.31 24.05 -24.76
C ALA A 209 -7.38 22.86 -24.43
N ALA A 210 -6.36 22.60 -25.25
CA ALA A 210 -5.43 21.49 -25.02
C ALA A 210 -4.44 21.83 -23.91
N ALA A 211 -3.87 23.04 -23.92
CA ALA A 211 -2.98 23.54 -22.89
C ALA A 211 -3.69 23.68 -21.53
N ARG A 212 -4.94 24.14 -21.52
CA ARG A 212 -5.78 24.15 -20.30
C ARG A 212 -5.95 22.75 -19.72
N ARG A 213 -6.26 21.77 -20.57
CA ARG A 213 -6.41 20.38 -20.12
C ARG A 213 -5.11 19.84 -19.53
N GLN A 214 -3.98 20.07 -20.20
CA GLN A 214 -2.68 19.64 -19.70
C GLN A 214 -2.37 20.26 -18.34
N ALA A 215 -2.54 21.57 -18.18
CA ALA A 215 -2.33 22.25 -16.91
C ALA A 215 -3.22 21.69 -15.78
N ILE A 216 -4.44 21.26 -16.08
CA ILE A 216 -5.28 20.59 -15.09
C ILE A 216 -4.79 19.17 -14.78
N ASP A 217 -4.43 18.39 -15.81
CA ASP A 217 -3.91 17.02 -15.66
C ASP A 217 -2.61 16.99 -14.83
N ASP A 218 -1.77 18.04 -14.96
CA ASP A 218 -0.55 18.26 -14.16
C ASP A 218 -0.83 18.52 -12.67
N ARG A 219 -2.09 18.69 -12.28
CA ARG A 219 -2.50 18.96 -10.89
C ARG A 219 -3.40 17.87 -10.31
N ARG A 220 -3.85 16.91 -11.12
CA ARG A 220 -4.67 15.79 -10.64
C ARG A 220 -3.89 14.90 -9.69
N LEU A 221 -4.53 14.45 -8.61
CA LEU A 221 -3.88 13.54 -7.66
C LEU A 221 -3.58 12.17 -8.26
N ALA A 222 -4.41 11.69 -9.20
CA ALA A 222 -4.10 10.55 -10.06
C ALA A 222 -3.81 11.05 -11.48
N TYR A 223 -2.62 10.76 -12.00
CA TYR A 223 -2.19 11.28 -13.30
C TYR A 223 -1.34 10.26 -14.05
N LEU A 224 -1.20 10.48 -15.35
CA LEU A 224 -0.40 9.63 -16.21
C LEU A 224 0.95 10.31 -16.43
N GLY A 225 2.01 9.71 -15.90
CA GLY A 225 3.36 10.25 -15.98
C GLY A 225 4.29 9.31 -16.75
N GLU A 226 5.26 9.86 -17.46
CA GLU A 226 6.42 9.10 -17.90
C GLU A 226 7.43 9.08 -16.75
N GLN A 227 7.72 7.89 -16.25
CA GLN A 227 8.65 7.72 -15.14
C GLN A 227 9.64 6.61 -15.47
N THR A 228 10.86 6.78 -14.98
CA THR A 228 11.82 5.68 -14.94
C THR A 228 11.37 4.72 -13.87
N VAL A 229 10.70 3.64 -14.28
CA VAL A 229 10.14 2.65 -13.37
C VAL A 229 11.05 1.45 -13.23
N ASN A 230 10.90 0.78 -12.08
CA ASN A 230 11.49 -0.51 -11.82
C ASN A 230 10.74 -1.57 -12.62
N TRP A 231 11.35 -2.11 -13.67
CA TRP A 231 10.78 -3.19 -14.48
C TRP A 231 11.45 -4.52 -14.13
N CYS A 232 10.64 -5.54 -13.85
CA CYS A 232 11.16 -6.90 -13.68
C CYS A 232 10.82 -7.76 -14.92
N PRO A 233 11.78 -8.07 -15.81
CA PRO A 233 11.52 -8.84 -17.04
C PRO A 233 10.96 -10.23 -16.77
N ARG A 234 11.36 -10.84 -15.65
CA ARG A 234 10.91 -12.18 -15.27
C ARG A 234 9.45 -12.21 -14.84
N LEU A 235 8.99 -11.15 -14.18
CA LEU A 235 7.61 -10.99 -13.73
C LEU A 235 6.71 -10.33 -14.78
N GLY A 236 7.31 -9.63 -15.75
CA GLY A 236 6.57 -8.97 -16.82
C GLY A 236 5.75 -7.78 -16.36
N THR A 237 6.15 -7.12 -15.26
CA THR A 237 5.45 -5.95 -14.71
C THR A 237 6.43 -4.89 -14.19
N VAL A 238 5.90 -3.68 -14.03
CA VAL A 238 6.50 -2.62 -13.22
C VAL A 238 6.34 -2.93 -11.73
N LEU A 239 7.27 -2.47 -10.92
CA LEU A 239 7.32 -2.59 -9.47
C LEU A 239 7.41 -1.18 -8.85
N ALA A 240 6.75 -0.97 -7.71
CA ALA A 240 6.95 0.23 -6.91
C ALA A 240 8.37 0.26 -6.30
N ASN A 241 8.80 1.40 -5.78
CA ASN A 241 10.11 1.51 -5.13
C ASN A 241 10.20 0.60 -3.89
N GLU A 242 9.09 0.48 -3.17
CA GLU A 242 8.92 -0.36 -1.98
C GLU A 242 9.03 -1.87 -2.30
N GLU A 243 8.84 -2.26 -3.57
CA GLU A 243 8.91 -3.65 -4.03
C GLU A 243 10.30 -4.03 -4.58
N VAL A 244 11.30 -3.14 -4.47
CA VAL A 244 12.68 -3.38 -4.92
C VAL A 244 13.65 -3.33 -3.74
N ILE A 245 14.32 -4.46 -3.50
CA ILE A 245 15.30 -4.63 -2.42
C ILE A 245 16.65 -4.94 -3.08
N ASP A 246 17.64 -4.07 -2.88
CA ASP A 246 18.99 -4.20 -3.44
C ASP A 246 19.02 -4.44 -4.97
N GLY A 247 18.15 -3.73 -5.71
CA GLY A 247 18.05 -3.85 -7.17
C GLY A 247 17.37 -5.13 -7.66
N ARG A 248 16.70 -5.87 -6.76
CA ARG A 248 15.95 -7.08 -7.06
C ARG A 248 14.50 -6.97 -6.63
N SER A 249 13.62 -7.68 -7.31
CA SER A 249 12.21 -7.75 -6.91
C SER A 249 12.10 -8.40 -5.52
N GLU A 250 11.35 -7.78 -4.61
CA GLU A 250 11.00 -8.34 -3.29
C GLU A 250 10.52 -9.79 -3.44
N ARG A 251 9.69 -10.04 -4.46
CA ARG A 251 9.19 -11.37 -4.82
C ARG A 251 10.08 -12.04 -5.85
N GLY A 252 10.63 -13.20 -5.48
CA GLY A 252 11.43 -14.05 -6.38
C GLY A 252 12.88 -13.60 -6.58
N GLY A 253 13.29 -12.43 -6.06
CA GLY A 253 14.68 -11.97 -6.09
C GLY A 253 15.24 -11.77 -7.50
N HIS A 254 14.40 -11.40 -8.47
CA HIS A 254 14.78 -11.27 -9.87
C HIS A 254 15.42 -9.90 -10.13
N PRO A 255 16.41 -9.79 -11.03
CA PRO A 255 17.00 -8.51 -11.39
C PRO A 255 15.95 -7.52 -11.89
N VAL A 256 16.03 -6.29 -11.39
CA VAL A 256 15.17 -5.18 -11.81
C VAL A 256 16.00 -4.25 -12.70
N VAL A 257 15.41 -3.82 -13.80
CA VAL A 257 16.00 -2.84 -14.71
C VAL A 257 15.16 -1.57 -14.69
N ARG A 258 15.81 -0.42 -14.80
CA ARG A 258 15.12 0.86 -14.92
C ARG A 258 14.75 1.10 -16.38
N LYS A 259 13.48 1.40 -16.64
CA LYS A 259 12.99 1.71 -18.00
C LYS A 259 12.01 2.87 -17.96
N PRO A 260 12.08 3.85 -18.88
CA PRO A 260 11.04 4.85 -19.03
C PRO A 260 9.77 4.16 -19.51
N LEU A 261 8.68 4.28 -18.74
CA LEU A 261 7.37 3.80 -19.11
C LEU A 261 6.31 4.80 -18.66
N ARG A 262 5.28 4.93 -19.49
CA ARG A 262 4.10 5.72 -19.16
C ARG A 262 3.20 4.92 -18.20
N GLN A 263 2.99 5.42 -16.99
CA GLN A 263 2.28 4.72 -15.91
C GLN A 263 1.32 5.67 -15.17
N TRP A 264 0.29 5.09 -14.56
CA TRP A 264 -0.57 5.83 -13.64
C TRP A 264 0.14 6.00 -12.30
N MET A 265 0.15 7.22 -11.81
CA MET A 265 0.83 7.62 -10.58
C MET A 265 -0.14 8.36 -9.66
N PHE A 266 0.12 8.30 -8.35
CA PHE A 266 -0.51 9.17 -7.37
C PHE A 266 0.47 10.24 -6.90
N ARG A 267 0.02 11.50 -6.78
CA ARG A 267 0.80 12.62 -6.19
C ARG A 267 0.87 12.52 -4.67
N ILE A 268 1.46 11.44 -4.16
CA ILE A 268 1.71 11.29 -2.72
C ILE A 268 2.72 12.32 -2.22
N THR A 269 3.62 12.78 -3.09
CA THR A 269 4.64 13.79 -2.79
C THR A 269 4.06 15.13 -2.35
N ASP A 270 2.90 15.53 -2.88
CA ASP A 270 2.19 16.74 -2.46
C ASP A 270 1.74 16.65 -0.99
N TYR A 271 1.58 15.42 -0.47
CA TYR A 271 1.25 15.14 0.92
C TYR A 271 2.47 14.88 1.80
N ALA A 272 3.69 14.86 1.26
CA ALA A 272 4.89 14.43 1.99
C ALA A 272 5.10 15.20 3.31
N GLN A 273 4.91 16.51 3.29
CA GLN A 273 5.06 17.33 4.50
C GLN A 273 4.01 16.97 5.56
N ARG A 274 2.75 16.79 5.15
CA ARG A 274 1.69 16.35 6.06
C ARG A 274 1.97 14.96 6.61
N LEU A 275 2.41 14.03 5.77
CA LEU A 275 2.76 12.67 6.19
C LEU A 275 3.86 12.69 7.25
N LEU A 276 4.86 13.57 7.13
CA LEU A 276 5.90 13.77 8.14
C LEU A 276 5.34 14.36 9.43
N ASP A 277 4.58 15.45 9.33
CA ASP A 277 4.06 16.16 10.49
C ASP A 277 3.06 15.31 11.27
N ASP A 278 2.24 14.52 10.57
CA ASP A 278 1.20 13.68 11.16
C ASP A 278 1.76 12.44 11.87
N LEU A 279 3.05 12.10 11.70
CA LEU A 279 3.72 11.04 12.48
C LEU A 279 3.71 11.34 14.00
N GLN A 280 3.57 12.61 14.40
CA GLN A 280 3.46 12.98 15.81
C GLN A 280 2.06 12.68 16.39
N LEU A 281 1.06 12.48 15.55
CA LEU A 281 -0.33 12.24 15.96
C LEU A 281 -0.62 10.77 16.23
N ILE A 282 0.26 9.86 15.81
CA ILE A 282 0.06 8.42 15.89
C ILE A 282 0.91 7.78 17.00
N ASP A 283 0.28 6.89 17.76
CA ASP A 283 0.93 6.09 18.81
C ASP A 283 1.56 4.83 18.20
N TRP A 284 2.64 5.02 17.45
CA TRP A 284 3.39 3.96 16.78
C TRP A 284 4.79 3.77 17.38
N PRO A 285 5.38 2.58 17.23
CA PRO A 285 6.78 2.35 17.61
C PRO A 285 7.72 3.36 16.97
N GLU A 286 8.70 3.84 17.73
CA GLU A 286 9.64 4.86 17.27
C GLU A 286 10.48 4.40 16.07
N SER A 287 10.79 3.10 16.01
CA SER A 287 11.48 2.49 14.87
C SER A 287 10.66 2.59 13.57
N THR A 288 9.34 2.42 13.63
CA THR A 288 8.45 2.55 12.48
C THR A 288 8.34 4.01 12.04
N ARG A 289 8.16 4.94 12.99
CA ARG A 289 8.14 6.38 12.67
C ARG A 289 9.45 6.86 12.06
N THR A 290 10.58 6.34 12.55
CA THR A 290 11.89 6.66 11.98
C THR A 290 12.04 6.14 10.57
N GLN A 291 11.66 4.88 10.29
CA GLN A 291 11.68 4.35 8.93
C GLN A 291 10.85 5.19 7.96
N GLN A 292 9.67 5.66 8.37
CA GLN A 292 8.83 6.54 7.55
C GLN A 292 9.48 7.92 7.30
N ARG A 293 10.11 8.52 8.32
CA ARG A 293 10.85 9.79 8.17
C ARG A 293 11.99 9.68 7.16
N GLU A 294 12.82 8.63 7.31
CA GLU A 294 13.96 8.40 6.43
C GLU A 294 13.51 8.05 5.00
N TRP A 295 12.39 7.32 4.86
CA TRP A 295 11.81 7.00 3.54
C TRP A 295 11.31 8.25 2.81
N ILE A 296 10.61 9.16 3.51
CA ILE A 296 10.17 10.42 2.92
C ILE A 296 11.37 11.33 2.62
N GLY A 297 12.39 11.32 3.50
CA GLY A 297 13.70 11.87 3.19
C GLY A 297 13.73 13.37 2.88
N ARG A 298 12.88 14.18 3.54
CA ARG A 298 12.84 15.63 3.31
C ARG A 298 14.23 16.24 3.49
N SER A 299 14.67 16.95 2.46
CA SER A 299 15.94 17.66 2.44
C SER A 299 15.69 19.12 2.09
N GLU A 300 16.41 20.03 2.74
CA GLU A 300 16.41 21.44 2.41
C GLU A 300 17.71 21.78 1.67
N GLY A 301 17.59 22.57 0.61
CA GLY A 301 18.70 22.86 -0.30
C GLY A 301 18.41 24.07 -1.17
N ALA A 302 19.26 24.27 -2.17
CA ALA A 302 19.10 25.30 -3.17
C ALA A 302 19.24 24.71 -4.58
N SER A 303 18.39 25.18 -5.50
CA SER A 303 18.64 25.07 -6.93
C SER A 303 19.51 26.22 -7.39
N ILE A 304 20.57 25.92 -8.13
CA ILE A 304 21.54 26.89 -8.64
C ILE A 304 21.61 26.74 -10.16
N ARG A 305 21.41 27.84 -10.89
CA ARG A 305 21.51 27.87 -12.34
C ARG A 305 22.91 28.28 -12.77
N PHE A 306 23.55 27.43 -13.56
CA PHE A 306 24.85 27.68 -14.15
C PHE A 306 24.72 27.94 -15.64
N PRO A 307 25.07 29.15 -16.12
CA PRO A 307 25.06 29.45 -17.55
C PRO A 307 25.99 28.50 -18.32
N ILE A 308 25.54 28.02 -19.47
CA ILE A 308 26.37 27.21 -20.36
C ILE A 308 27.10 28.16 -21.32
N GLU A 309 28.41 28.08 -21.38
CA GLU A 309 29.20 28.94 -22.26
C GLU A 309 28.81 28.70 -23.73
N GLY A 310 28.48 29.76 -24.46
CA GLY A 310 28.07 29.68 -25.87
C GLY A 310 26.59 29.31 -26.09
N SER A 311 25.78 29.21 -25.04
CA SER A 311 24.34 28.97 -25.12
C SER A 311 23.57 29.98 -24.26
N ASP A 312 22.30 30.22 -24.61
CA ASP A 312 21.36 30.94 -23.75
C ASP A 312 20.76 30.03 -22.67
N GLU A 313 21.10 28.74 -22.67
CA GLU A 313 20.65 27.76 -21.70
C GLU A 313 21.49 27.75 -20.41
N SER A 314 20.89 27.27 -19.32
CA SER A 314 21.58 27.07 -18.05
C SER A 314 21.35 25.65 -17.53
N LEU A 315 22.40 25.05 -16.96
CA LEU A 315 22.27 23.82 -16.18
C LEU A 315 21.81 24.15 -14.77
N GLU A 316 20.62 23.69 -14.39
CA GLU A 316 20.12 23.78 -13.02
C GLU A 316 20.59 22.58 -12.18
N VAL A 317 21.20 22.86 -11.04
CA VAL A 317 21.71 21.85 -10.11
C VAL A 317 21.10 22.06 -8.73
N PHE A 318 20.54 21.02 -8.16
CA PHE A 318 20.09 21.00 -6.76
C PHE A 318 21.21 20.54 -5.82
N THR A 319 21.39 21.23 -4.69
CA THR A 319 22.30 20.79 -3.62
C THR A 319 21.73 21.06 -2.23
N THR A 320 21.90 20.11 -1.31
CA THR A 320 21.62 20.30 0.14
C THR A 320 22.76 21.02 0.87
N ARG A 321 23.86 21.34 0.17
CA ARG A 321 25.04 22.03 0.67
C ARG A 321 25.38 23.26 -0.18
N PRO A 322 24.50 24.28 -0.20
CA PRO A 322 24.77 25.50 -0.98
C PRO A 322 26.00 26.27 -0.47
N ASP A 323 26.42 26.04 0.77
CA ASP A 323 27.63 26.61 1.36
C ASP A 323 28.92 26.21 0.61
N THR A 324 28.93 25.07 -0.08
CA THR A 324 30.12 24.56 -0.78
C THR A 324 30.25 25.05 -2.22
N ILE A 325 29.38 25.96 -2.67
CA ILE A 325 29.29 26.38 -4.08
C ILE A 325 30.61 26.94 -4.65
N PHE A 326 31.36 27.71 -3.85
CA PHE A 326 32.64 28.28 -4.27
C PHE A 326 33.75 27.23 -4.48
N GLY A 327 33.53 25.99 -4.05
CA GLY A 327 34.45 24.87 -4.25
C GLY A 327 34.06 23.95 -5.42
N ALA A 328 32.98 24.25 -6.16
CA ALA A 328 32.57 23.45 -7.31
C ALA A 328 33.58 23.58 -8.46
N THR A 329 34.29 22.50 -8.80
CA THR A 329 35.34 22.49 -9.84
C THR A 329 34.88 21.85 -11.16
N TYR A 330 33.80 21.08 -11.14
CA TYR A 330 33.16 20.48 -12.30
C TYR A 330 31.70 20.13 -11.96
N MET A 331 30.91 19.80 -12.98
CA MET A 331 29.56 19.28 -12.83
C MET A 331 29.46 17.90 -13.45
N VAL A 332 28.54 17.09 -12.94
CA VAL A 332 28.24 15.77 -13.48
C VAL A 332 26.78 15.78 -13.87
N VAL A 333 26.53 15.41 -15.12
CA VAL A 333 25.17 15.34 -15.68
C VAL A 333 24.82 13.87 -15.87
N ALA A 334 23.59 13.49 -15.53
CA ALA A 334 23.11 12.14 -15.76
C ALA A 334 23.12 11.81 -17.26
N PRO A 335 23.50 10.59 -17.68
CA PRO A 335 23.50 10.21 -19.10
C PRO A 335 22.15 10.39 -19.80
N GLU A 336 21.06 10.33 -19.05
CA GLU A 336 19.69 10.48 -19.55
C GLU A 336 19.21 11.95 -19.58
N HIS A 337 20.03 12.91 -19.19
CA HIS A 337 19.66 14.32 -19.15
C HIS A 337 19.60 14.91 -20.58
N PRO A 338 18.57 15.70 -20.94
CA PRO A 338 18.40 16.23 -22.31
C PRO A 338 19.61 17.03 -22.85
N LEU A 339 20.34 17.73 -21.98
CA LEU A 339 21.55 18.45 -22.35
C LEU A 339 22.65 17.55 -22.93
N VAL A 340 22.71 16.27 -22.55
CA VAL A 340 23.73 15.34 -23.05
C VAL A 340 23.53 15.11 -24.55
N ASP A 341 22.29 14.89 -24.99
CA ASP A 341 21.97 14.72 -26.40
C ASP A 341 22.27 15.98 -27.22
N ALA A 342 22.01 17.17 -26.65
CA ALA A 342 22.31 18.45 -27.28
C ALA A 342 23.82 18.67 -27.49
N VAL A 343 24.64 18.36 -26.48
CA VAL A 343 26.10 18.50 -26.54
C VAL A 343 26.75 17.46 -27.48
N ILE A 344 26.27 16.22 -27.47
CA ILE A 344 26.78 15.16 -28.35
C ILE A 344 26.40 15.41 -29.82
N ALA A 345 25.20 15.97 -30.08
CA ALA A 345 24.74 16.25 -31.45
C ALA A 345 25.57 17.34 -32.15
N ASP A 346 26.15 18.30 -31.42
CA ASP A 346 27.00 19.37 -31.96
C ASP A 346 28.48 18.98 -32.14
N GLY A 347 28.84 17.70 -31.91
CA GLY A 347 30.13 17.14 -32.32
C GLY A 347 31.34 17.61 -31.50
N GLY A 348 31.12 18.18 -30.32
CA GLY A 348 32.19 18.41 -29.35
C GLY A 348 32.54 17.10 -28.65
N ASP A 349 33.78 16.62 -28.83
CA ASP A 349 34.37 15.64 -27.92
C ASP A 349 34.39 16.26 -26.50
N PRO A 350 34.04 15.51 -25.44
CA PRO A 350 33.89 16.08 -24.09
C PRO A 350 35.14 16.72 -23.50
#